data_AF-A0A7W6K0L8-F1
#
_entry.id   AF-A0A7W6K0L8-F1
#
_cell.length_a   1.000
_cell.length_b   1.000
_cell.length_c   1.000
_cell.angle_alpha   90.00
_cell.angle_beta   90.00
_cell.angle_gamma   90.00
#
_symmetry.space_group_name_H-M   'P 1'
#
loop_
_entity.id
_entity.type
_entity.pdbx_description
1 polymer ?
#
loop_
_entity_poly.entity_id
_entity_poly.type
_entity_poly.pdbx_seq_one_letter_code
_entity_poly.pdbx_strand_id
1 'polypeptide(L)'
;MNRTTLFAYLRRSPFGGRLTTAQVRGVEIILKVWEATGLTDLRFLAYILATAFHETAATMLPVRETLAPTDAKAIAILDRAYAAGRLPQVKSPYWRLDKDGKSWLGRGFVQLTHRKNYERASRLVGVDLVAAPALAMDIEIAARILVEGMIAGLFTGRKLDDFFNVMDDDPEGARRIINGTDKAKLIASHYAAILGALKAASQDAAPVDALPALAMPDDKPAGQSVSAYLAGGGTIASGVIAPLLGGMDNLYSLLFGLALLTIGGVVVGMFASGRWSINRGAA
;
A
#
# COMPACT_ATOMS: atom_id res chain seq x y z
N MET A 1 -14.67 10.36 -2.77
CA MET A 1 -13.66 10.06 -3.83
C MET A 1 -14.10 8.83 -4.61
N ASN A 2 -13.77 8.77 -5.90
CA ASN A 2 -14.05 7.61 -6.75
C ASN A 2 -13.06 6.46 -6.48
N ARG A 3 -13.55 5.37 -5.85
CA ARG A 3 -12.72 4.21 -5.49
C ARG A 3 -12.16 3.46 -6.70
N THR A 4 -12.93 3.40 -7.79
CA THR A 4 -12.50 2.75 -9.04
C THR A 4 -11.28 3.47 -9.62
N THR A 5 -11.33 4.79 -9.70
CA THR A 5 -10.18 5.59 -10.14
C THR A 5 -9.00 5.38 -9.21
N LEU A 6 -9.19 5.47 -7.89
CA LEU A 6 -8.11 5.31 -6.91
C LEU A 6 -7.36 3.98 -7.11
N PHE A 7 -8.07 2.86 -7.10
CA PHE A 7 -7.44 1.54 -7.19
C PHE A 7 -6.80 1.27 -8.56
N ALA A 8 -7.32 1.87 -9.64
CA ALA A 8 -6.68 1.79 -10.96
C ALA A 8 -5.31 2.47 -10.98
N TYR A 9 -5.16 3.63 -10.32
CA TYR A 9 -3.86 4.30 -10.20
C TYR A 9 -2.93 3.57 -9.24
N LEU A 10 -3.41 3.19 -8.04
CA LEU A 10 -2.60 2.46 -7.06
C LEU A 10 -2.02 1.17 -7.64
N ARG A 11 -2.81 0.45 -8.45
CA ARG A 11 -2.35 -0.75 -9.14
C ARG A 11 -1.08 -0.52 -9.94
N ARG A 12 -1.04 0.56 -10.72
CA ARG A 12 0.13 0.89 -11.55
C ARG A 12 1.32 1.24 -10.67
N SER A 13 1.10 2.10 -9.67
CA SER A 13 2.11 2.49 -8.69
C SER A 13 1.42 2.90 -7.38
N PRO A 14 1.87 2.44 -6.21
CA PRO A 14 3.14 1.73 -5.97
C PRO A 14 3.08 0.19 -6.09
N PHE A 15 1.93 -0.41 -6.44
CA PHE A 15 1.74 -1.86 -6.34
C PHE A 15 2.30 -2.68 -7.54
N GLY A 16 2.93 -2.04 -8.52
CA GLY A 16 3.69 -2.74 -9.56
C GLY A 16 2.85 -3.53 -10.57
N GLY A 17 1.60 -3.12 -10.80
CA GLY A 17 0.70 -3.63 -11.84
C GLY A 17 -0.37 -4.61 -11.33
N ARG A 18 -0.32 -5.06 -10.08
CA ARG A 18 -1.30 -6.00 -9.50
C ARG A 18 -1.79 -5.51 -8.14
N LEU A 19 -2.98 -5.93 -7.75
CA LEU A 19 -3.53 -5.71 -6.42
C LEU A 19 -4.20 -6.99 -5.94
N THR A 20 -3.91 -7.43 -4.72
CA THR A 20 -4.60 -8.59 -4.11
C THR A 20 -5.86 -8.15 -3.37
N THR A 21 -6.77 -9.08 -3.07
CA THR A 21 -7.98 -8.77 -2.29
C THR A 21 -7.59 -8.28 -0.89
N ALA A 22 -6.54 -8.87 -0.32
CA ALA A 22 -5.96 -8.44 0.95
C ALA A 22 -5.48 -6.98 0.90
N GLN A 23 -4.76 -6.59 -0.16
CA GLN A 23 -4.26 -5.23 -0.31
C GLN A 23 -5.41 -4.22 -0.47
N VAL A 24 -6.41 -4.54 -1.30
CA VAL A 24 -7.60 -3.70 -1.46
C VAL A 24 -8.31 -3.52 -0.13
N ARG A 25 -8.58 -4.60 0.61
CA ARG A 25 -9.20 -4.55 1.94
C ARG A 25 -8.40 -3.67 2.91
N GLY A 26 -7.08 -3.79 2.91
CA GLY A 26 -6.20 -2.98 3.76
C GLY A 26 -6.31 -1.48 3.48
N VAL A 27 -6.25 -1.10 2.21
CA VAL A 27 -6.45 0.29 1.76
C VAL A 27 -7.85 0.78 2.15
N GLU A 28 -8.89 -0.01 1.90
CA GLU A 28 -10.28 0.37 2.22
C GLU A 28 -10.49 0.63 3.72
N ILE A 29 -9.90 -0.18 4.59
CA ILE A 29 -10.04 0.01 6.04
C ILE A 29 -9.32 1.28 6.50
N ILE A 30 -8.14 1.59 5.96
CA ILE A 30 -7.45 2.86 6.25
C ILE A 30 -8.30 4.05 5.76
N LEU A 31 -8.89 3.95 4.56
CA LEU A 31 -9.77 4.98 4.01
C LEU A 31 -11.03 5.18 4.87
N LYS A 32 -11.66 4.09 5.34
CA LYS A 32 -12.81 4.13 6.26
C LYS A 32 -12.46 4.87 7.55
N VAL A 33 -11.30 4.56 8.15
CA VAL A 33 -10.84 5.25 9.37
C VAL A 33 -10.55 6.72 9.10
N TRP A 34 -9.86 7.02 7.99
CA TRP A 34 -9.60 8.41 7.57
C TRP A 34 -10.88 9.21 7.40
N GLU A 35 -11.88 8.67 6.71
CA GLU A 35 -13.17 9.33 6.48
C GLU A 35 -13.89 9.66 7.79
N ALA A 36 -13.79 8.78 8.79
CA ALA A 36 -14.35 9.01 10.12
C ALA A 36 -13.68 10.17 10.89
N THR A 37 -12.46 10.60 10.50
CA THR A 37 -11.79 11.77 11.11
C THR A 37 -12.38 13.10 10.67
N GLY A 38 -13.07 13.14 9.51
CA GLY A 38 -13.56 14.37 8.89
C GLY A 38 -12.48 15.27 8.27
N LEU A 39 -11.20 14.89 8.32
CA LEU A 39 -10.12 15.64 7.69
C LEU A 39 -10.15 15.47 6.16
N THR A 40 -9.72 16.52 5.45
CA THR A 40 -9.83 16.59 3.98
C THR A 40 -8.50 16.77 3.26
N ASP A 41 -7.40 17.03 3.98
CA ASP A 41 -6.08 17.18 3.36
C ASP A 41 -5.58 15.84 2.80
N LEU A 42 -5.61 15.71 1.48
CA LEU A 42 -5.19 14.48 0.79
C LEU A 42 -3.70 14.17 1.00
N ARG A 43 -2.87 15.16 1.38
CA ARG A 43 -1.45 14.92 1.70
C ARG A 43 -1.32 14.06 2.96
N PHE A 44 -2.17 14.29 3.96
CA PHE A 44 -2.18 13.47 5.17
C PHE A 44 -2.53 12.02 4.83
N LEU A 45 -3.62 11.82 4.10
CA LEU A 45 -4.04 10.48 3.68
C LEU A 45 -2.99 9.78 2.81
N ALA A 46 -2.40 10.50 1.86
CA ALA A 46 -1.33 9.96 1.02
C ALA A 46 -0.14 9.47 1.85
N TYR A 47 0.26 10.25 2.86
CA TYR A 47 1.39 9.91 3.71
C TYR A 47 1.10 8.74 4.65
N ILE A 48 -0.12 8.67 5.19
CA ILE A 48 -0.62 7.52 5.97
C ILE A 48 -0.54 6.23 5.15
N LEU A 49 -1.07 6.24 3.92
CA LEU A 49 -1.07 5.08 3.04
C LEU A 49 0.36 4.70 2.59
N ALA A 50 1.22 5.68 2.30
CA ALA A 50 2.62 5.44 1.96
C ALA A 50 3.39 4.78 3.13
N THR A 51 3.13 5.24 4.35
CA THR A 51 3.67 4.66 5.57
C THR A 51 3.21 3.21 5.73
N ALA A 52 1.90 2.95 5.66
CA ALA A 52 1.37 1.59 5.75
C ALA A 52 1.96 0.68 4.67
N PHE A 53 2.06 1.14 3.43
CA PHE A 53 2.67 0.39 2.34
C PHE A 53 4.12 0.00 2.64
N HIS A 54 4.92 0.96 3.10
CA HIS A 54 6.34 0.72 3.39
C HIS A 54 6.53 -0.22 4.58
N GLU A 55 5.88 0.07 5.70
CA GLU A 55 6.09 -0.63 6.97
C GLU A 55 5.52 -2.06 6.97
N THR A 56 4.58 -2.35 6.07
CA THR A 56 3.97 -3.69 5.93
C THR A 56 4.50 -4.49 4.75
N ALA A 57 5.62 -4.05 4.15
CA ALA A 57 6.22 -4.67 2.96
C ALA A 57 5.21 -4.84 1.81
N ALA A 58 4.47 -3.76 1.51
CA ALA A 58 3.43 -3.67 0.48
C ALA A 58 2.20 -4.58 0.69
N THR A 59 2.09 -5.31 1.79
CA THR A 59 0.93 -6.18 2.05
C THR A 59 -0.34 -5.38 2.34
N MET A 60 -0.20 -4.15 2.84
CA MET A 60 -1.29 -3.33 3.37
C MET A 60 -2.09 -4.03 4.47
N LEU A 61 -1.48 -4.97 5.18
CA LEU A 61 -2.08 -5.65 6.32
C LEU A 61 -1.25 -5.40 7.57
N PRO A 62 -1.86 -5.40 8.77
CA PRO A 62 -1.13 -5.46 10.02
C PRO A 62 -0.15 -6.63 10.01
N VAL A 63 1.11 -6.37 10.36
CA VAL A 63 2.13 -7.42 10.46
C VAL A 63 2.67 -7.51 11.88
N ARG A 64 3.05 -8.72 12.28
CA ARG A 64 3.85 -8.91 13.48
C ARG A 64 5.31 -8.67 13.17
N GLU A 65 6.06 -8.30 14.18
CA GLU A 65 7.52 -8.22 14.12
C GLU A 65 8.09 -9.51 13.52
N THR A 66 9.12 -9.35 12.70
CA THR A 66 9.73 -10.42 11.89
C THR A 66 8.78 -11.09 10.87
N LEU A 67 7.61 -10.49 10.58
CA LEU A 67 6.56 -11.05 9.73
C LEU A 67 6.08 -12.44 10.18
N ALA A 68 6.17 -12.71 11.48
CA ALA A 68 5.83 -14.03 11.99
C ALA A 68 4.29 -14.27 12.00
N PRO A 69 3.84 -15.49 11.73
CA PRO A 69 2.40 -15.81 11.78
C PRO A 69 1.82 -15.77 13.20
N THR A 70 2.65 -15.98 14.23
CA THR A 70 2.24 -16.03 15.64
C THR A 70 3.24 -15.31 16.53
N ASP A 71 2.76 -14.85 17.70
CA ASP A 71 3.60 -14.21 18.71
C ASP A 71 4.72 -15.15 19.19
N ALA A 72 4.40 -16.42 19.44
CA ALA A 72 5.40 -17.41 19.85
C ALA A 72 6.54 -17.56 18.81
N LYS A 73 6.20 -17.50 17.52
CA LYS A 73 7.19 -17.58 16.45
C LYS A 73 8.03 -16.29 16.36
N ALA A 74 7.42 -15.12 16.49
CA ALA A 74 8.14 -13.84 16.55
C ALA A 74 9.13 -13.84 17.74
N ILE A 75 8.66 -14.21 18.93
CA ILE A 75 9.49 -14.32 20.14
C ILE A 75 10.68 -15.24 19.91
N ALA A 76 10.47 -16.43 19.35
CA ALA A 76 11.55 -17.38 19.09
C ALA A 76 12.59 -16.84 18.08
N ILE A 77 12.17 -16.10 17.07
CA ILE A 77 13.07 -15.46 16.10
C ILE A 77 13.88 -14.35 16.78
N LEU A 78 13.21 -13.49 17.54
CA LEU A 78 13.85 -12.38 18.27
C LEU A 78 14.82 -12.87 19.33
N ASP A 79 14.47 -13.92 20.09
CA ASP A 79 15.35 -14.52 21.08
C ASP A 79 16.60 -15.12 20.44
N ARG A 80 16.47 -15.79 19.30
CA ARG A 80 17.64 -16.29 18.56
C ARG A 80 18.52 -15.15 18.07
N ALA A 81 17.94 -14.07 17.56
CA ALA A 81 18.69 -12.90 17.09
C ALA A 81 19.42 -12.20 18.26
N TYR A 82 18.76 -12.07 19.41
CA TYR A 82 19.31 -11.49 20.62
C TYR A 82 20.46 -12.33 21.18
N ALA A 83 20.28 -13.64 21.32
CA ALA A 83 21.32 -14.56 21.78
C ALA A 83 22.54 -14.58 20.84
N ALA A 84 22.33 -14.36 19.54
CA ALA A 84 23.40 -14.23 18.54
C ALA A 84 24.04 -12.83 18.47
N GLY A 85 23.68 -11.89 19.37
CA GLY A 85 24.24 -10.53 19.40
C GLY A 85 23.83 -9.63 18.23
N ARG A 86 22.77 -9.99 17.48
CA ARG A 86 22.31 -9.25 16.29
C ARG A 86 21.42 -8.05 16.60
N LEU A 87 21.12 -7.81 17.88
CA LEU A 87 20.27 -6.71 18.35
C LEU A 87 21.02 -5.83 19.37
N PRO A 88 22.16 -5.21 19.00
CA PRO A 88 23.04 -4.50 19.94
C PRO A 88 22.39 -3.26 20.57
N GLN A 89 21.34 -2.71 19.94
CA GLN A 89 20.61 -1.54 20.43
C GLN A 89 19.56 -1.90 21.51
N VAL A 90 19.23 -3.19 21.66
CA VAL A 90 18.21 -3.64 22.62
C VAL A 90 18.87 -3.93 23.96
N LYS A 91 18.57 -3.11 24.97
CA LYS A 91 19.05 -3.32 26.34
C LYS A 91 18.20 -4.31 27.13
N SER A 92 16.90 -4.37 26.84
CA SER A 92 15.94 -5.25 27.51
C SER A 92 14.97 -5.84 26.48
N PRO A 93 14.78 -7.18 26.46
CA PRO A 93 14.01 -7.88 25.43
C PRO A 93 12.49 -7.70 25.65
N TYR A 94 11.96 -6.57 25.19
CA TYR A 94 10.56 -6.18 25.35
C TYR A 94 9.54 -7.15 24.73
N TRP A 95 9.97 -8.04 23.83
CA TRP A 95 9.12 -9.06 23.21
C TRP A 95 8.90 -10.29 24.08
N ARG A 96 9.73 -10.52 25.11
CA ARG A 96 9.53 -11.67 26.00
C ARG A 96 8.24 -11.48 26.81
N LEU A 97 7.66 -12.61 27.21
CA LEU A 97 6.50 -12.60 28.09
C LEU A 97 6.91 -11.99 29.42
N ASP A 98 6.16 -10.99 29.88
CA ASP A 98 6.28 -10.45 31.21
C ASP A 98 5.61 -11.36 32.26
N LYS A 99 5.60 -10.92 33.51
CA LYS A 99 5.02 -11.66 34.64
C LYS A 99 3.52 -11.99 34.46
N ASP A 100 2.82 -11.23 33.63
CA ASP A 100 1.39 -11.39 33.34
C ASP A 100 1.16 -12.14 32.02
N GLY A 101 2.22 -12.72 31.45
CA GLY A 101 2.17 -13.47 30.19
C GLY A 101 1.95 -12.58 28.97
N LYS A 102 2.28 -11.28 29.03
CA LYS A 102 2.09 -10.33 27.92
C LYS A 102 3.40 -10.06 27.20
N SER A 103 3.33 -9.92 25.88
CA SER A 103 4.47 -9.58 25.03
C SER A 103 4.25 -8.25 24.32
N TRP A 104 5.26 -7.40 24.35
CA TRP A 104 5.23 -6.05 23.78
C TRP A 104 5.96 -5.94 22.45
N LEU A 105 6.06 -7.06 21.70
CA LEU A 105 6.62 -7.12 20.35
C LEU A 105 5.86 -6.23 19.35
N GLY A 106 6.49 -5.93 18.22
CA GLY A 106 5.93 -5.09 17.15
C GLY A 106 4.66 -5.67 16.53
N ARG A 107 3.58 -4.88 16.47
CA ARG A 107 2.31 -5.26 15.81
C ARG A 107 1.73 -4.10 15.01
N GLY A 108 0.84 -4.40 14.07
CA GLY A 108 0.07 -3.39 13.34
C GLY A 108 0.79 -2.85 12.10
N PHE A 109 0.22 -1.77 11.54
CA PHE A 109 0.76 -1.08 10.35
C PHE A 109 2.09 -0.36 10.61
N VAL A 110 2.40 -0.02 11.86
CA VAL A 110 3.53 0.83 12.25
C VAL A 110 4.44 0.18 13.30
N GLN A 111 4.36 -1.15 13.45
CA GLN A 111 5.19 -1.93 14.38
C GLN A 111 5.21 -1.33 15.80
N LEU A 112 4.04 -1.24 16.43
CA LEU A 112 3.91 -0.75 17.81
C LEU A 112 4.65 -1.70 18.78
N THR A 113 5.71 -1.20 19.42
CA THR A 113 6.57 -1.94 20.37
C THR A 113 6.56 -1.29 21.75
N HIS A 114 6.91 -2.04 22.79
CA HIS A 114 6.99 -1.62 24.20
C HIS A 114 5.65 -1.29 24.89
N ARG A 115 5.50 -1.75 26.14
CA ARG A 115 4.30 -1.57 26.97
C ARG A 115 3.78 -0.14 27.02
N LYS A 116 4.67 0.84 27.21
CA LYS A 116 4.30 2.27 27.25
C LYS A 116 3.58 2.75 25.98
N ASN A 117 3.94 2.22 24.81
CA ASN A 117 3.30 2.61 23.56
C ASN A 117 1.95 1.91 23.40
N TYR A 118 1.82 0.67 23.85
CA TYR A 118 0.52 -0.01 23.96
C TYR A 118 -0.43 0.74 24.90
N GLU A 119 0.04 1.24 26.04
CA GLU A 119 -0.76 2.08 26.95
C GLU A 119 -1.24 3.38 26.29
N ARG A 120 -0.35 4.08 25.57
CA ARG A 120 -0.69 5.31 24.85
C ARG A 120 -1.69 5.03 23.73
N ALA A 121 -1.45 3.99 22.94
CA ALA A 121 -2.35 3.55 21.87
C ALA A 121 -3.71 3.13 22.44
N SER A 122 -3.74 2.43 23.58
CA SER A 122 -4.98 2.02 24.24
C SER A 122 -5.88 3.21 24.58
N ARG A 123 -5.29 4.28 25.12
CA ARG A 123 -6.02 5.52 25.43
C ARG A 123 -6.51 6.22 24.16
N LEU A 124 -5.70 6.22 23.10
CA LEU A 124 -6.06 6.84 21.83
C LEU A 124 -7.26 6.14 21.20
N VAL A 125 -7.20 4.81 21.06
CA VAL A 125 -8.25 4.06 20.35
C VAL A 125 -9.40 3.60 21.25
N GLY A 126 -9.30 3.77 22.57
CA GLY A 126 -10.32 3.35 23.52
C GLY A 126 -10.45 1.83 23.66
N VAL A 127 -9.38 1.07 23.38
CA VAL A 127 -9.32 -0.40 23.49
C VAL A 127 -8.18 -0.76 24.43
N ASP A 128 -8.40 -1.68 25.36
CA ASP A 128 -7.35 -2.11 26.30
C ASP A 128 -6.33 -3.07 25.65
N LEU A 129 -5.35 -2.49 24.94
CA LEU A 129 -4.25 -3.22 24.32
C LEU A 129 -3.21 -3.67 25.35
N VAL A 130 -3.29 -3.21 26.61
CA VAL A 130 -2.40 -3.67 27.68
C VAL A 130 -2.88 -5.01 28.20
N ALA A 131 -4.20 -5.14 28.42
CA ALA A 131 -4.81 -6.42 28.77
C ALA A 131 -4.77 -7.40 27.61
N ALA A 132 -4.96 -6.95 26.37
CA ALA A 132 -4.97 -7.79 25.17
C ALA A 132 -4.08 -7.24 24.02
N PRO A 133 -2.73 -7.37 24.12
CA PRO A 133 -1.80 -6.83 23.11
C PRO A 133 -2.02 -7.37 21.69
N ALA A 134 -2.55 -8.59 21.56
CA ALA A 134 -2.84 -9.19 20.26
C ALA A 134 -3.89 -8.39 19.45
N LEU A 135 -4.74 -7.59 20.10
CA LEU A 135 -5.71 -6.72 19.43
C LEU A 135 -5.05 -5.65 18.55
N ALA A 136 -3.77 -5.32 18.76
CA ALA A 136 -3.02 -4.44 17.85
C ALA A 136 -2.78 -5.06 16.45
N MET A 137 -3.12 -6.35 16.25
CA MET A 137 -3.15 -7.01 14.93
C MET A 137 -4.53 -7.01 14.29
N ASP A 138 -5.59 -6.65 15.02
CA ASP A 138 -6.88 -6.41 14.39
C ASP A 138 -6.77 -5.23 13.42
N ILE A 139 -7.29 -5.40 12.21
CA ILE A 139 -7.04 -4.46 11.13
C ILE A 139 -7.74 -3.11 11.33
N GLU A 140 -8.90 -3.09 11.98
CA GLU A 140 -9.59 -1.83 12.28
C GLU A 140 -8.87 -1.10 13.41
N ILE A 141 -8.49 -1.80 14.47
CA ILE A 141 -7.70 -1.23 15.58
C ILE A 141 -6.35 -0.73 15.07
N ALA A 142 -5.63 -1.51 14.28
CA ALA A 142 -4.33 -1.14 13.74
C ALA A 142 -4.42 0.08 12.81
N ALA A 143 -5.47 0.16 11.97
CA ALA A 143 -5.70 1.32 11.11
C ALA A 143 -6.01 2.58 11.93
N ARG A 144 -6.77 2.47 13.03
CA ARG A 144 -6.99 3.56 13.98
C ARG A 144 -5.70 4.01 14.65
N ILE A 145 -4.88 3.08 15.14
CA ILE A 145 -3.56 3.40 15.72
C ILE A 145 -2.68 4.14 14.71
N LEU A 146 -2.66 3.71 13.44
CA LEU A 146 -1.94 4.39 12.36
C LEU A 146 -2.48 5.81 12.13
N VAL A 147 -3.76 5.94 11.76
CA VAL A 147 -4.37 7.21 11.33
C VAL A 147 -4.42 8.20 12.48
N GLU A 148 -5.11 7.85 13.57
CA GLU A 148 -5.28 8.72 14.73
C GLU A 148 -3.92 8.99 15.38
N GLY A 149 -3.00 8.01 15.35
CA GLY A 149 -1.67 8.17 15.94
C GLY A 149 -0.79 9.14 15.18
N MET A 150 -0.83 9.14 13.84
CA MET A 150 -0.09 10.11 13.02
C MET A 150 -0.67 11.52 13.14
N ILE A 151 -1.99 11.65 13.32
CA ILE A 151 -2.66 12.94 13.58
C ILE A 151 -2.27 13.47 14.97
N ALA A 152 -2.29 12.62 15.99
CA ALA A 152 -2.06 13.02 17.38
C ALA A 152 -0.58 13.07 17.80
N GLY A 153 0.36 12.68 16.93
CA GLY A 153 1.78 12.58 17.26
C GLY A 153 2.11 11.46 18.25
N LEU A 154 1.38 10.35 18.19
CA LEU A 154 1.47 9.24 19.15
C LEU A 154 2.86 8.61 19.21
N PHE A 155 3.62 8.54 18.11
CA PHE A 155 4.85 7.74 18.10
C PHE A 155 6.04 8.54 18.63
N THR A 156 6.39 9.64 17.96
CA THR A 156 7.56 10.48 18.28
C THR A 156 7.22 11.84 18.88
N GLY A 157 5.92 12.20 18.92
CA GLY A 157 5.46 13.56 19.23
C GLY A 157 5.30 14.46 18.00
N ARG A 158 5.81 14.04 16.83
CA ARG A 158 5.62 14.74 15.56
C ARG A 158 4.32 14.30 14.90
N LYS A 159 3.58 15.26 14.33
CA LYS A 159 2.25 15.07 13.76
C LYS A 159 2.19 15.50 12.29
N LEU A 160 1.14 15.07 11.58
CA LEU A 160 0.98 15.32 10.14
C LEU A 160 1.01 16.81 9.76
N ASP A 161 0.34 17.67 10.52
CA ASP A 161 0.29 19.12 10.30
C ASP A 161 1.62 19.83 10.60
N ASP A 162 2.59 19.17 11.25
CA ASP A 162 3.96 19.69 11.36
C ASP A 162 4.70 19.68 10.01
N PHE A 163 4.22 18.92 9.01
CA PHE A 163 4.92 18.70 7.73
C PHE A 163 4.07 19.00 6.50
N PHE A 164 2.74 18.91 6.62
CA PHE A 164 1.84 19.31 5.56
C PHE A 164 0.87 20.36 6.09
N ASN A 165 1.06 21.60 5.65
CA ASN A 165 0.23 22.74 6.05
C ASN A 165 0.13 23.72 4.87
N VAL A 166 -0.26 24.96 5.11
CA VAL A 166 -0.41 25.96 4.04
C VAL A 166 0.93 26.29 3.38
N MET A 167 2.03 26.25 4.14
CA MET A 167 3.37 26.60 3.71
C MET A 167 4.19 25.39 3.28
N ASP A 168 3.94 24.23 3.90
CA ASP A 168 4.80 23.06 3.77
C ASP A 168 4.10 21.86 3.09
N ASP A 169 4.87 21.13 2.29
CA ASP A 169 4.59 19.78 1.78
C ASP A 169 5.88 18.96 1.86
N ASP A 170 6.22 18.47 3.06
CA ASP A 170 7.50 17.80 3.36
C ASP A 170 7.34 16.30 3.69
N PRO A 171 7.16 15.43 2.68
CA PRO A 171 7.01 14.00 2.90
C PRO A 171 8.31 13.31 3.33
N GLU A 172 9.49 13.88 3.03
CA GLU A 172 10.75 13.32 3.53
C GLU A 172 10.89 13.58 5.03
N GLY A 173 10.62 14.80 5.47
CA GLY A 173 10.68 15.17 6.88
C GLY A 173 9.62 14.49 7.72
N ALA A 174 8.45 14.22 7.15
CA ALA A 174 7.34 13.50 7.78
C ALA A 174 7.72 12.08 8.24
N ARG A 175 8.86 11.51 7.80
CA ARG A 175 9.36 10.22 8.34
C ARG A 175 9.52 10.27 9.85
N ARG A 176 9.79 11.47 10.38
CA ARG A 176 9.90 11.77 11.80
C ARG A 176 8.64 11.52 12.61
N ILE A 177 7.48 11.38 11.98
CA ILE A 177 6.22 11.01 12.66
C ILE A 177 6.33 9.60 13.24
N ILE A 178 6.95 8.66 12.51
CA ILE A 178 7.02 7.25 12.88
C ILE A 178 8.38 6.87 13.48
N ASN A 179 9.48 7.32 12.86
CA ASN A 179 10.85 6.97 13.27
C ASN A 179 11.82 8.12 12.96
N GLY A 180 13.11 7.86 12.74
CA GLY A 180 14.10 8.87 12.31
C GLY A 180 13.90 9.32 10.86
N THR A 181 14.93 9.24 10.02
CA THR A 181 14.87 9.63 8.60
C THR A 181 15.26 8.49 7.66
N ASP A 182 15.35 7.25 8.16
CA ASP A 182 15.63 6.10 7.32
C ASP A 182 14.51 5.88 6.29
N LYS A 183 14.92 5.57 5.06
CA LYS A 183 14.06 5.39 3.87
C LYS A 183 13.13 6.57 3.55
N ALA A 184 13.36 7.76 4.11
CA ALA A 184 12.51 8.94 3.91
C ALA A 184 12.20 9.22 2.42
N LYS A 185 13.23 9.22 1.56
CA LYS A 185 13.08 9.39 0.10
C LYS A 185 12.22 8.32 -0.58
N LEU A 186 12.34 7.07 -0.13
CA LEU A 186 11.55 5.97 -0.68
C LEU A 186 10.07 6.10 -0.26
N ILE A 187 9.82 6.45 0.99
CA ILE A 187 8.45 6.72 1.44
C ILE A 187 7.87 7.94 0.73
N ALA A 188 8.67 8.98 0.50
CA ALA A 188 8.27 10.16 -0.25
C ALA A 188 7.90 9.83 -1.71
N SER A 189 8.57 8.87 -2.35
CA SER A 189 8.19 8.43 -3.71
C SER A 189 6.87 7.65 -3.72
N HIS A 190 6.62 6.80 -2.71
CA HIS A 190 5.31 6.15 -2.52
C HIS A 190 4.21 7.19 -2.28
N TYR A 191 4.49 8.18 -1.42
CA TYR A 191 3.61 9.31 -1.15
C TYR A 191 3.23 10.05 -2.43
N ALA A 192 4.19 10.41 -3.27
CA ALA A 192 3.92 11.14 -4.52
C ALA A 192 2.99 10.35 -5.46
N ALA A 193 3.22 9.04 -5.61
CA ALA A 193 2.36 8.17 -6.42
C ALA A 193 0.93 8.09 -5.86
N ILE A 194 0.79 7.91 -4.54
CA ILE A 194 -0.51 7.80 -3.86
C ILE A 194 -1.25 9.14 -3.87
N LEU A 195 -0.57 10.27 -3.65
CA LEU A 195 -1.18 11.59 -3.71
C LEU A 195 -1.73 11.88 -5.11
N GLY A 196 -1.00 11.52 -6.16
CA GLY A 196 -1.48 11.59 -7.53
C GLY A 196 -2.76 10.77 -7.74
N ALA A 197 -2.79 9.54 -7.22
CA ALA A 197 -3.96 8.66 -7.27
C ALA A 197 -5.18 9.25 -6.54
N LEU A 198 -4.97 9.82 -5.35
CA LEU A 198 -6.02 10.45 -4.54
C LEU A 198 -6.57 11.72 -5.21
N LYS A 199 -5.70 12.54 -5.79
CA LYS A 199 -6.11 13.74 -6.55
C LYS A 199 -6.96 13.36 -7.77
N ALA A 200 -6.51 12.37 -8.55
CA ALA A 200 -7.27 11.85 -9.69
C ALA A 200 -8.64 11.31 -9.25
N ALA A 201 -8.68 10.56 -8.15
CA ALA A 201 -9.93 10.04 -7.60
C ALA A 201 -10.86 11.11 -6.99
N SER A 202 -10.38 12.32 -6.73
CA SER A 202 -11.17 13.41 -6.14
C SER A 202 -11.69 14.42 -7.15
N GLN A 203 -11.15 14.43 -8.38
CA GLN A 203 -11.53 15.36 -9.46
C GLN A 203 -12.63 14.78 -10.40
N ASP A 204 -13.22 13.64 -10.06
CA ASP A 204 -14.33 12.93 -10.73
C ASP A 204 -14.20 12.59 -12.23
N ALA A 205 -13.13 12.98 -12.91
CA ALA A 205 -12.77 12.37 -14.18
C ALA A 205 -12.12 11.00 -13.89
N ALA A 206 -12.89 9.91 -14.01
CA ALA A 206 -12.26 8.65 -14.39
C ALA A 206 -11.38 8.97 -15.61
N PRO A 207 -10.07 8.67 -15.61
CA PRO A 207 -9.29 8.86 -16.82
C PRO A 207 -9.98 8.09 -17.94
N VAL A 208 -9.89 8.59 -19.19
CA VAL A 208 -10.52 7.96 -20.37
C VAL A 208 -10.18 6.46 -20.47
N ASP A 209 -9.08 6.03 -19.82
CA ASP A 209 -8.58 4.65 -19.76
C ASP A 209 -8.74 3.94 -18.38
N ALA A 210 -9.54 4.46 -17.43
CA ALA A 210 -9.83 3.75 -16.17
C ALA A 210 -10.87 2.64 -16.40
N LEU A 211 -10.38 1.51 -16.92
CA LEU A 211 -11.20 0.32 -17.07
C LEU A 211 -11.59 -0.24 -15.68
N PRO A 212 -12.87 -0.58 -15.42
CA PRO A 212 -13.30 -1.20 -14.16
C PRO A 212 -12.52 -2.47 -13.79
N ALA A 213 -11.96 -3.18 -14.78
CA ALA A 213 -11.06 -4.31 -14.56
C ALA A 213 -9.77 -3.92 -13.80
N LEU A 214 -9.24 -2.71 -14.03
CA LEU A 214 -8.13 -2.13 -13.28
C LEU A 214 -8.52 -1.76 -11.84
N ALA A 215 -9.83 -1.79 -11.54
CA ALA A 215 -10.48 -1.73 -10.24
C ALA A 215 -10.23 -2.93 -9.31
N MET A 216 -10.35 -4.12 -9.89
CA MET A 216 -10.64 -5.37 -9.16
C MET A 216 -9.38 -6.14 -8.77
N PRO A 217 -9.34 -6.80 -7.59
CA PRO A 217 -8.23 -7.67 -7.20
C PRO A 217 -7.84 -8.73 -8.26
N ASP A 218 -6.56 -9.09 -8.28
CA ASP A 218 -5.90 -9.96 -9.25
C ASP A 218 -5.40 -11.27 -8.61
N ASP A 219 -6.24 -11.87 -7.75
CA ASP A 219 -5.90 -13.12 -7.03
C ASP A 219 -6.02 -14.38 -7.90
N LYS A 220 -6.12 -14.22 -9.21
CA LYS A 220 -6.26 -15.33 -10.16
C LYS A 220 -4.92 -15.68 -10.82
N PRO A 221 -4.74 -16.95 -11.25
CA PRO A 221 -3.62 -17.32 -12.11
C PRO A 221 -3.53 -16.39 -13.33
N ALA A 222 -2.31 -16.12 -13.82
CA ALA A 222 -2.07 -15.11 -14.86
C ALA A 222 -2.95 -15.30 -16.12
N GLY A 223 -3.25 -16.54 -16.51
CA GLY A 223 -4.15 -16.87 -17.63
C GLY A 223 -5.65 -16.63 -17.36
N GLN A 224 -6.03 -16.10 -16.20
CA GLN A 224 -7.40 -15.72 -15.85
C GLN A 224 -7.48 -14.29 -15.32
N SER A 225 -6.34 -13.58 -15.33
CA SER A 225 -6.20 -12.21 -14.85
C SER A 225 -6.53 -11.24 -15.98
N VAL A 226 -7.66 -10.54 -15.86
CA VAL A 226 -8.08 -9.52 -16.83
C VAL A 226 -7.04 -8.39 -16.91
N SER A 227 -6.41 -8.02 -15.79
CA SER A 227 -5.31 -7.07 -15.75
C SER A 227 -4.06 -7.58 -16.48
N ALA A 228 -3.71 -8.86 -16.37
CA ALA A 228 -2.59 -9.43 -17.12
C ALA A 228 -2.87 -9.48 -18.63
N TYR A 229 -4.11 -9.78 -19.02
CA TYR A 229 -4.53 -9.68 -20.42
C TYR A 229 -4.45 -8.26 -20.96
N LEU A 230 -4.85 -7.25 -20.17
CA LEU A 230 -4.71 -5.84 -20.54
C LEU A 230 -3.24 -5.40 -20.59
N ALA A 231 -2.37 -5.91 -19.73
CA ALA A 231 -0.94 -5.57 -19.75
C ALA A 231 -0.16 -6.29 -20.87
N GLY A 232 -0.51 -7.54 -21.20
CA GLY A 232 0.18 -8.37 -22.20
C GLY A 232 -0.40 -8.27 -23.61
N GLY A 233 -1.68 -7.93 -23.77
CA GLY A 233 -2.37 -7.74 -25.05
C GLY A 233 -2.80 -6.30 -25.35
N GLY A 234 -2.64 -5.37 -24.40
CA GLY A 234 -3.18 -4.02 -24.46
C GLY A 234 -2.24 -2.93 -24.99
N THR A 235 -1.28 -3.25 -25.86
CA THR A 235 -0.77 -2.25 -26.81
C THR A 235 -1.83 -1.86 -27.84
N ILE A 236 -2.94 -2.62 -27.95
CA ILE A 236 -4.03 -2.30 -28.88
C ILE A 236 -5.16 -1.52 -28.19
N ALA A 237 -5.55 -1.84 -26.94
CA ALA A 237 -6.72 -1.17 -26.33
C ALA A 237 -6.43 0.27 -25.87
N SER A 238 -5.23 0.55 -25.35
CA SER A 238 -4.88 1.90 -24.86
C SER A 238 -4.35 2.82 -25.97
N GLY A 239 -3.75 2.24 -27.02
CA GLY A 239 -3.17 2.99 -28.14
C GLY A 239 -4.14 3.27 -29.29
N VAL A 240 -5.27 2.58 -29.37
CA VAL A 240 -6.22 2.69 -30.50
C VAL A 240 -7.47 3.52 -30.15
N ILE A 241 -7.80 3.71 -28.87
CA ILE A 241 -8.99 4.51 -28.50
C ILE A 241 -8.75 6.02 -28.65
N ALA A 242 -7.54 6.51 -28.35
CA ALA A 242 -7.24 7.94 -28.43
C ALA A 242 -7.37 8.53 -29.87
N PRO A 243 -6.96 7.84 -30.95
CA PRO A 243 -7.16 8.34 -32.32
C PRO A 243 -8.54 8.07 -32.92
N LEU A 244 -9.38 7.20 -32.31
CA LEU A 244 -10.71 6.85 -32.86
C LEU A 244 -11.83 7.83 -32.42
N LEU A 245 -11.60 8.64 -31.39
CA LEU A 245 -12.59 9.59 -30.86
C LEU A 245 -12.28 11.06 -31.22
N GLY A 246 -11.10 11.35 -31.80
CA GLY A 246 -10.77 12.63 -32.39
C GLY A 246 -10.78 12.50 -33.92
N GLY A 247 -11.55 13.34 -34.61
CA GLY A 247 -11.67 13.33 -36.08
C GLY A 247 -10.33 13.11 -36.79
N MET A 248 -10.28 12.11 -37.67
CA MET A 248 -9.08 11.73 -38.39
C MET A 248 -8.95 12.59 -39.65
N ASP A 249 -8.17 13.65 -39.58
CA ASP A 249 -8.09 14.64 -40.68
C ASP A 249 -7.02 14.31 -41.73
N ASN A 250 -6.31 13.16 -41.64
CA ASN A 250 -5.37 12.77 -42.69
C ASN A 250 -5.13 11.25 -42.84
N LEU A 251 -4.78 10.85 -44.07
CA LEU A 251 -4.57 9.47 -44.52
C LEU A 251 -3.45 8.73 -43.77
N TYR A 252 -2.43 9.44 -43.28
CA TYR A 252 -1.31 8.84 -42.54
C TYR A 252 -1.74 8.32 -41.16
N SER A 253 -2.65 9.03 -40.48
CA SER A 253 -3.21 8.55 -39.21
C SER A 253 -4.06 7.28 -39.36
N LEU A 254 -4.76 7.14 -40.50
CA LEU A 254 -5.54 5.95 -40.85
C LEU A 254 -4.65 4.74 -41.16
N LEU A 255 -3.60 4.94 -41.96
CA LEU A 255 -2.66 3.88 -42.32
C LEU A 255 -1.84 3.40 -41.10
N PHE A 256 -1.49 4.30 -40.19
CA PHE A 256 -0.82 3.96 -38.93
C PHE A 256 -1.73 3.15 -38.00
N GLY A 257 -3.01 3.52 -37.89
CA GLY A 257 -4.01 2.77 -37.12
C GLY A 257 -4.24 1.34 -37.67
N LEU A 258 -4.31 1.19 -39.00
CA LEU A 258 -4.43 -0.12 -39.67
C LEU A 258 -3.19 -1.01 -39.49
N ALA A 259 -1.99 -0.43 -39.50
CA ALA A 259 -0.75 -1.18 -39.26
C ALA A 259 -0.63 -1.70 -37.82
N LEU A 260 -1.14 -0.97 -36.83
CA LEU A 260 -1.16 -1.42 -35.43
C LEU A 260 -2.15 -2.58 -35.20
N LEU A 261 -3.28 -2.57 -35.90
CA LEU A 261 -4.28 -3.64 -35.83
C LEU A 261 -3.77 -4.97 -36.41
N THR A 262 -3.00 -4.94 -37.50
CA THR A 262 -2.45 -6.16 -38.12
C THR A 262 -1.35 -6.80 -37.28
N ILE A 263 -0.43 -6.00 -36.71
CA ILE A 263 0.62 -6.49 -35.80
C ILE A 263 -0.01 -7.11 -34.54
N GLY A 264 -1.06 -6.46 -34.02
CA GLY A 264 -1.82 -6.95 -32.88
C GLY A 264 -2.50 -8.29 -33.10
N GLY A 265 -3.15 -8.48 -34.25
CA GLY A 265 -3.80 -9.74 -34.61
C GLY A 265 -2.83 -10.93 -34.73
N VAL A 266 -1.61 -10.69 -35.23
CA VAL A 266 -0.57 -11.72 -35.35
C VAL A 266 -0.08 -12.17 -33.97
N VAL A 267 0.15 -11.24 -33.04
CA VAL A 267 0.62 -11.58 -31.68
C VAL A 267 -0.45 -12.36 -30.89
N VAL A 268 -1.72 -11.95 -30.98
CA VAL A 268 -2.83 -12.67 -30.35
C VAL A 268 -2.98 -14.07 -30.95
N GLY A 269 -2.87 -14.22 -32.27
CA GLY A 269 -2.89 -15.51 -32.95
C GLY A 269 -1.74 -16.43 -32.53
N MET A 270 -0.54 -15.89 -32.30
CA MET A 270 0.63 -16.67 -31.86
C MET A 270 0.53 -17.14 -30.41
N PHE A 271 -0.08 -16.35 -29.51
CA PHE A 271 -0.38 -16.79 -28.13
C PHE A 271 -1.52 -17.80 -28.08
N ALA A 272 -2.62 -17.55 -28.79
CA ALA A 272 -3.78 -18.45 -28.81
C ALA A 272 -3.46 -19.82 -29.46
N SER A 273 -2.51 -19.86 -30.40
CA SER A 273 -2.04 -21.10 -31.03
C SER A 273 -0.93 -21.82 -30.26
N GLY A 274 -0.53 -21.31 -29.08
CA GLY A 274 0.52 -21.92 -28.24
C GLY A 274 1.93 -21.88 -28.85
N ARG A 275 2.15 -21.09 -29.92
CA ARG A 275 3.43 -20.97 -30.61
C ARG A 275 4.47 -20.14 -29.85
N TRP A 276 4.04 -19.48 -28.77
CA TRP A 276 4.93 -18.74 -27.88
C TRP A 276 4.61 -19.10 -26.43
N SER A 277 5.62 -19.54 -25.68
CA SER A 277 5.52 -19.83 -24.24
C SER A 277 6.68 -19.17 -23.51
N ILE A 278 6.41 -18.61 -22.33
CA ILE A 278 7.42 -17.99 -21.47
C ILE A 278 7.94 -19.06 -20.53
N ASN A 279 9.10 -19.64 -20.86
CA ASN A 279 9.79 -20.55 -19.94
C ASN A 279 10.37 -19.77 -18.77
N ARG A 280 9.97 -20.11 -17.55
CA ARG A 280 10.63 -19.64 -16.33
C ARG A 280 11.75 -20.63 -15.98
N GLY A 281 12.97 -20.11 -15.81
CA GLY A 281 14.00 -20.84 -15.05
C GLY A 281 13.52 -20.96 -13.60
N ALA A 282 13.64 -22.17 -13.04
CA ALA A 282 13.17 -22.48 -11.69
C ALA A 282 13.96 -21.71 -10.62
N ALA A 283 13.24 -21.09 -9.68
CA ALA A 283 13.69 -20.71 -8.35
C ALA A 283 12.49 -20.80 -7.41
#